data_AF-A0A849EZ14-F1
#
_entry.id   AF-A0A849EZ14-F1
#
_cell.length_a   1.000
_cell.length_b   1.000
_cell.length_c   1.000
_cell.angle_alpha   90.00
_cell.angle_beta   90.00
_cell.angle_gamma   90.00
#
_symmetry.space_group_name_H-M   'P 1'
#
loop_
_entity.id
_entity.type
_entity.pdbx_description
1 polymer ?
#
loop_
_entity_poly.entity_id
_entity_poly.type
_entity_poly.pdbx_seq_one_letter_code
_entity_poly.pdbx_strand_id
1 'polypeptide(L)' 'PETNDELKRVKQEIRAKSVARIEKQFVLQALNQYGWNVTRTARQVGLKRSNFQAMMRKHGVKRPGAG' A
#
# COMPACT_ATOMS: atom_id res chain seq x y z
N PRO A 1 -20.31 17.87 -9.25
CA PRO A 1 -19.73 17.60 -10.58
C PRO A 1 -20.77 18.03 -11.61
N GLU A 2 -20.42 18.95 -12.49
CA GLU A 2 -21.36 19.57 -13.44
C GLU A 2 -21.33 18.88 -14.81
N THR A 3 -20.35 17.99 -15.03
CA THR A 3 -20.24 17.16 -16.24
C THR A 3 -20.07 15.66 -15.92
N ASN A 4 -20.44 14.80 -16.87
CA ASN A 4 -20.28 13.34 -16.76
C ASN A 4 -18.78 12.94 -16.61
N ASP A 5 -17.88 13.67 -17.25
CA ASP A 5 -16.44 13.42 -17.16
C ASP A 5 -15.85 13.81 -15.80
N GLU A 6 -16.32 14.91 -15.19
CA GLU A 6 -15.99 15.23 -13.80
C GLU A 6 -16.51 14.17 -12.83
N LEU A 7 -17.73 13.69 -13.03
CA LEU A 7 -18.29 12.62 -12.20
C LEU A 7 -17.46 11.33 -12.29
N LYS A 8 -16.99 10.96 -13.49
CA LYS A 8 -16.07 9.82 -13.69
C LYS A 8 -14.75 10.03 -12.96
N ARG A 9 -14.13 11.21 -13.09
CA ARG A 9 -12.85 11.54 -12.42
C ARG A 9 -12.98 11.50 -10.90
N VAL A 10 -14.02 12.12 -10.35
CA VAL A 10 -14.29 12.12 -8.90
C VAL A 10 -14.51 10.69 -8.39
N LYS A 11 -15.27 9.85 -9.11
CA LYS A 11 -15.46 8.43 -8.76
C LYS A 11 -14.14 7.65 -8.80
N GLN A 12 -13.29 7.88 -9.80
CA GLN A 12 -11.97 7.25 -9.90
C GLN A 12 -11.05 7.67 -8.75
N GLU A 13 -11.05 8.95 -8.38
CA GLU A 13 -10.24 9.48 -7.29
C GLU A 13 -10.68 8.91 -5.93
N ILE A 14 -12.00 8.83 -5.68
CA ILE A 14 -12.55 8.20 -4.47
C ILE A 14 -12.13 6.73 -4.38
N ARG A 15 -12.22 5.98 -5.50
CA ARG A 15 -11.77 4.59 -5.55
C ARG A 15 -10.27 4.48 -5.28
N ALA A 16 -9.45 5.31 -5.93
CA ALA A 16 -8.00 5.30 -5.76
C ALA A 16 -7.60 5.59 -4.30
N LYS A 17 -8.20 6.59 -3.65
CA LYS A 17 -7.98 6.90 -2.23
C LYS A 17 -8.37 5.75 -1.31
N SER A 18 -9.48 5.06 -1.62
CA SER A 18 -9.93 3.92 -0.83
C SER A 18 -8.99 2.72 -0.95
N VAL A 19 -8.56 2.40 -2.18
CA VAL A 19 -7.59 1.32 -2.44
C VAL A 19 -6.24 1.63 -1.79
N ALA A 20 -5.75 2.87 -1.88
CA ALA A 20 -4.47 3.25 -1.30
C ALA A 20 -4.43 3.06 0.23
N ARG A 21 -5.52 3.38 0.93
CA ARG A 21 -5.62 3.15 2.38
C ARG A 21 -5.55 1.67 2.73
N ILE A 22 -6.26 0.82 1.98
CA ILE A 22 -6.27 -0.63 2.18
C ILE A 22 -4.87 -1.21 1.91
N GLU A 23 -4.23 -0.83 0.80
CA GLU A 23 -2.88 -1.26 0.46
C GLU A 23 -1.87 -0.88 1.55
N LYS A 24 -1.93 0.36 2.06
CA LYS A 24 -1.04 0.82 3.14
C LYS A 24 -1.25 0.01 4.42
N GLN A 25 -2.50 -0.23 4.80
CA GLN A 25 -2.82 -1.01 6.00
C GLN A 25 -2.34 -2.46 5.88
N PHE A 26 -2.54 -3.07 4.71
CA PHE A 26 -2.03 -4.41 4.41
C PHE A 26 -0.51 -4.50 4.60
N VAL A 27 0.25 -3.56 4.03
CA VAL A 27 1.72 -3.54 4.17
C VAL A 27 2.14 -3.45 5.63
N LEU A 28 1.52 -2.56 6.41
CA LEU A 28 1.83 -2.37 7.84
C LEU A 28 1.51 -3.61 8.66
N GLN A 29 0.33 -4.21 8.46
CA GLN A 29 -0.08 -5.42 9.18
C GLN A 29 0.87 -6.59 8.87
N ALA A 30 1.20 -6.82 7.59
CA ALA A 30 2.12 -7.87 7.20
C ALA A 30 3.52 -7.65 7.80
N LEU A 31 4.05 -6.42 7.76
CA LEU A 31 5.34 -6.10 8.37
C LEU A 31 5.32 -6.35 9.88
N ASN A 32 4.28 -5.92 10.60
CA ASN A 32 4.16 -6.16 12.04
C ASN A 32 4.10 -7.65 12.37
N GLN A 33 3.32 -8.43 11.63
CA GLN A 33 3.15 -9.87 11.84
C GLN A 33 4.47 -10.65 11.67
N TYR A 34 5.33 -10.22 10.74
CA TYR A 34 6.59 -10.90 10.45
C TYR A 34 7.82 -10.13 10.97
N GLY A 35 7.63 -9.27 11.99
CA GLY A 35 8.73 -8.63 12.73
C GLY A 35 9.57 -7.66 11.90
N TRP A 36 8.95 -6.95 10.95
CA TRP A 36 9.57 -6.02 10.02
C TRP A 36 10.65 -6.64 9.11
N ASN A 37 10.68 -7.97 8.98
CA ASN A 37 11.55 -8.66 8.03
C ASN A 37 10.91 -8.64 6.63
N VAL A 38 11.34 -7.71 5.78
CA VAL A 38 10.77 -7.48 4.44
C VAL A 38 10.83 -8.73 3.55
N THR A 39 11.94 -9.47 3.57
CA THR A 39 12.11 -10.67 2.74
C THR A 39 11.17 -11.79 3.18
N ARG A 40 11.06 -12.02 4.50
CA ARG A 40 10.11 -12.99 5.08
C ARG A 40 8.68 -12.57 4.77
N THR A 41 8.34 -11.30 5.01
CA THR A 41 7.00 -10.75 4.79
C THR A 41 6.56 -10.97 3.34
N ALA A 42 7.38 -10.55 2.37
CA ALA A 42 7.08 -10.70 0.95
C ALA A 42 6.81 -12.17 0.57
N ARG A 43 7.66 -13.10 1.02
CA ARG A 43 7.45 -14.54 0.80
C ARG A 43 6.14 -15.04 1.42
N GLN A 44 5.83 -14.63 2.65
CA GLN A 44 4.63 -15.09 3.37
C GLN A 44 3.34 -14.57 2.76
N VAL A 45 3.33 -13.36 2.21
CA VAL A 45 2.16 -12.80 1.53
C VAL A 45 2.11 -13.14 0.03
N GLY A 46 2.99 -14.03 -0.46
CA GLY A 46 2.98 -14.50 -1.84
C GLY A 46 3.47 -13.47 -2.87
N LEU A 47 4.27 -12.48 -2.45
CA LEU A 47 4.78 -11.42 -3.33
C LEU A 47 6.30 -11.54 -3.53
N LYS A 48 6.76 -11.12 -4.72
CA LYS A 48 8.19 -10.86 -4.93
C LYS A 48 8.63 -9.73 -3.99
N ARG A 49 9.82 -9.87 -3.39
CA ARG A 49 10.40 -8.86 -2.49
C ARG A 49 10.42 -7.46 -3.11
N SER A 50 10.78 -7.35 -4.40
CA SER A 50 10.80 -6.09 -5.14
C SER A 50 9.42 -5.41 -5.21
N ASN A 51 8.36 -6.19 -5.41
CA ASN A 51 6.98 -5.70 -5.46
C ASN A 51 6.54 -5.20 -4.08
N PHE A 52 6.85 -5.97 -3.03
CA PHE A 52 6.54 -5.57 -1.66
C PHE A 52 7.28 -4.27 -1.27
N GLN A 53 8.55 -4.13 -1.65
CA GLN A 53 9.30 -2.89 -1.45
C GLN A 53 8.76 -1.72 -2.28
N ALA A 54 8.27 -1.96 -3.50
CA ALA A 54 7.59 -0.92 -4.29
C ALA A 54 6.31 -0.43 -3.59
N MET A 55 5.51 -1.32 -3.01
CA MET A 55 4.34 -0.95 -2.20
C MET A 55 4.73 -0.13 -0.97
N MET A 56 5.78 -0.53 -0.24
CA MET A 56 6.28 0.25 0.90
C MET A 56 6.66 1.68 0.48
N ARG A 57 7.40 1.83 -0.63
CA ARG A 57 7.79 3.14 -1.16
C ARG A 57 6.59 3.96 -1.60
N LYS A 58 5.66 3.36 -2.34
CA LYS A 58 4.41 3.99 -2.81
C LYS A 58 3.60 4.58 -1.66
N HIS A 59 3.58 3.90 -0.51
CA HIS A 59 2.77 4.27 0.66
C HIS A 59 3.55 4.93 1.79
N GLY A 60 4.84 5.23 1.57
CA GLY A 60 5.72 5.86 2.57
C GLY A 60 5.93 5.03 3.84
N VAL A 61 5.84 3.71 3.76
CA VAL A 61 6.01 2.82 4.92
C VAL A 61 7.50 2.59 5.17
N LYS A 62 7.95 2.96 6.37
CA LYS A 62 9.32 2.76 6.88
C LYS A 62 9.27 2.14 8.27
N ARG A 63 10.33 1.42 8.65
CA ARG A 63 10.46 0.83 9.99
C ARG A 63 10.56 1.96 11.02
N PRO A 64 9.72 1.97 12.08
CA PRO A 64 9.86 2.92 13.17
C PRO A 64 11.26 2.81 13.79
N GLY A 65 11.93 3.94 13.97
CA GLY A 65 13.27 4.00 14.59
C GLY A 65 14.44 3.58 13.68
N ALA A 66 14.20 3.26 12.41
CA ALA A 66 15.27 3.19 11.42
C ALA A 66 15.56 4.62 10.94
N GLY A 67 16.39 5.34 11.70
CA GLY A 67 17.08 6.56 11.27
C GLY A 67 18.27 6.21 10.39
#